data_AF-A0AAC9UHB1-F1
#
_entry.id   AF-A0AAC9UHB1-F1
#
_cell.length_a   1.000
_cell.length_b   1.000
_cell.length_c   1.000
_cell.angle_alpha   90.00
_cell.angle_beta   90.00
_cell.angle_gamma   90.00
#
_symmetry.space_group_name_H-M   'P 1'
#
loop_
_entity.id
_entity.type
_entity.pdbx_description
1 polymer ?
#
loop_
_entity_poly.entity_id
_entity_poly.type
_entity_poly.pdbx_seq_one_letter_code
_entity_poly.pdbx_strand_id
1 'polypeptide(L)'
;MRQYLKAEANDKDTDYLKAFEYAGYAIGVYDSTAPFLCTPSKVNRNQILAMIAKYLNSNPEDWHLPARTLIQSSLFESFSCPSEDKD
;
A
#
# COMPACT_ATOMS: atom_id res chain seq x y z
N MET A 1 6.80 1.22 -7.01
CA MET A 1 7.37 1.41 -5.66
C MET A 1 8.73 2.09 -5.66
N ARG A 2 9.79 1.56 -6.29
CA ARG A 2 11.15 2.14 -6.19
C ARG A 2 11.22 3.64 -6.53
N GLN A 3 10.58 4.05 -7.62
CA GLN A 3 10.53 5.46 -8.02
C GLN A 3 9.68 6.33 -7.07
N TYR A 4 8.66 5.76 -6.43
CA TYR A 4 7.93 6.43 -5.34
C TYR A 4 8.83 6.70 -4.14
N LEU A 5 9.65 5.73 -3.71
CA LEU A 5 10.58 5.93 -2.59
C LEU A 5 11.65 6.98 -2.90
N LYS A 6 12.15 7.01 -4.15
CA LYS A 6 13.02 8.09 -4.64
C LYS A 6 12.34 9.46 -4.56
N ALA A 7 11.08 9.55 -4.98
CA ALA A 7 10.29 10.77 -4.89
C ALA A 7 10.15 11.27 -3.44
N GLU A 8 9.81 10.38 -2.50
CA GLU A 8 9.70 10.71 -1.07
C GLU A 8 11.04 11.16 -0.47
N ALA A 9 12.16 10.66 -1.00
CA ALA A 9 13.51 11.05 -0.60
C ALA A 9 14.01 12.34 -1.29
N ASN A 10 13.20 13.00 -2.12
CA ASN A 10 13.60 14.14 -2.96
C ASN A 10 14.83 13.85 -3.84
N ASP A 11 14.96 12.62 -4.33
CA ASP A 11 16.01 12.22 -5.26
C ASP A 11 15.81 12.95 -6.60
N LYS A 12 16.87 13.59 -7.11
CA LYS A 12 16.82 14.40 -8.33
C LYS A 12 16.61 13.57 -9.60
N ASP A 13 16.93 12.28 -9.55
CA ASP A 13 16.80 11.33 -10.66
C ASP A 13 15.47 10.54 -10.57
N THR A 14 14.48 11.10 -9.88
CA THR A 14 13.15 10.50 -9.74
C THR A 14 12.41 10.50 -11.07
N ASP A 15 12.03 9.30 -11.52
CA ASP A 15 11.05 9.13 -12.58
C ASP A 15 9.64 9.30 -11.98
N TYR A 16 9.16 10.55 -11.99
CA TYR A 16 7.87 10.89 -11.39
C TYR A 16 6.69 10.21 -12.06
N LEU A 17 6.77 9.87 -13.36
CA LEU A 17 5.70 9.14 -14.04
C LEU A 17 5.51 7.77 -13.39
N LYS A 18 6.60 7.01 -13.19
CA LYS A 18 6.54 5.71 -12.50
C LYS A 18 6.19 5.83 -11.02
N ALA A 19 6.57 6.93 -10.37
CA ALA A 19 6.14 7.21 -8.99
C ALA A 19 4.61 7.40 -8.92
N PHE A 20 4.05 8.18 -9.85
CA PHE A 20 2.61 8.38 -9.97
C PHE A 20 1.85 7.12 -10.37
N GLU A 21 2.37 6.30 -11.29
CA GLU A 21 1.79 5.00 -11.67
C GLU A 21 1.65 4.06 -10.46
N TYR A 22 2.72 3.93 -9.66
CA TYR A 22 2.66 3.17 -8.41
C TYR A 22 1.60 3.73 -7.47
N ALA A 23 1.61 5.05 -7.26
CA ALA A 23 0.71 5.68 -6.31
C ALA A 23 -0.77 5.55 -6.74
N GLY A 24 -1.05 5.73 -8.04
CA GLY A 24 -2.38 5.56 -8.60
C GLY A 24 -2.87 4.12 -8.50
N TYR A 25 -2.04 3.14 -8.89
CA TYR A 25 -2.40 1.73 -8.80
C TYR A 25 -2.66 1.30 -7.35
N ALA A 26 -1.76 1.66 -6.42
CA ALA A 26 -1.88 1.29 -5.01
C ALA A 26 -3.12 1.91 -4.35
N ILE A 27 -3.44 3.17 -4.65
CA ILE A 27 -4.67 3.81 -4.15
C ILE A 27 -5.91 3.19 -4.79
N GLY A 28 -5.91 2.87 -6.08
CA GLY A 28 -7.04 2.16 -6.70
C GLY A 28 -7.31 0.79 -6.06
N VAL A 29 -6.26 0.04 -5.71
CA VAL A 29 -6.42 -1.22 -4.96
C VAL A 29 -6.96 -0.95 -3.56
N TYR A 30 -6.45 0.07 -2.86
CA TYR A 30 -6.97 0.49 -1.56
C TYR A 30 -8.46 0.84 -1.64
N ASP A 31 -8.89 1.70 -2.55
CA ASP A 31 -10.28 2.13 -2.70
C ASP A 31 -11.22 0.93 -2.96
N SER A 32 -10.77 -0.03 -3.77
CA SER A 32 -11.53 -1.27 -4.03
C SER A 32 -11.56 -2.26 -2.87
N THR A 33 -10.61 -2.15 -1.93
CA THR A 33 -10.47 -3.06 -0.78
C THR A 33 -11.01 -2.46 0.51
N ALA A 34 -11.03 -1.13 0.62
CA ALA A 34 -11.44 -0.37 1.79
C ALA A 34 -12.81 -0.75 2.38
N PRO A 35 -13.84 -1.14 1.58
CA PRO A 35 -15.10 -1.65 2.14
C PRO A 35 -14.97 -2.88 3.06
N PHE A 36 -13.85 -3.61 2.98
CA PHE A 36 -13.56 -4.80 3.77
C PHE A 36 -12.52 -4.56 4.87
N LEU A 37 -12.09 -3.31 5.06
CA LEU A 37 -11.05 -2.92 6.02
C LEU A 37 -11.64 -2.05 7.12
N CYS A 38 -11.01 -2.09 8.29
CA CYS A 38 -11.30 -1.19 9.40
C CYS A 38 -10.24 -0.08 9.47
N THR A 39 -10.07 0.63 8.34
CA THR A 39 -9.10 1.73 8.25
C THR A 39 -9.49 2.89 9.18
N PRO A 40 -8.61 3.36 10.09
CA PRO A 40 -8.92 4.49 10.96
C PRO A 40 -9.22 5.77 10.17
N SER A 41 -10.18 6.57 10.65
CA SER A 41 -10.71 7.75 9.94
C SER A 41 -9.70 8.87 9.64
N LYS A 42 -8.53 8.86 10.30
CA LYS A 42 -7.47 9.85 10.11
C LYS A 42 -6.29 9.36 9.25
N VAL A 43 -6.34 8.13 8.77
CA VAL A 43 -5.30 7.62 7.86
C VAL A 43 -5.41 8.38 6.54
N ASN A 44 -4.30 9.00 6.13
CA ASN A 44 -4.25 9.73 4.87
C ASN A 44 -3.59 8.91 3.75
N ARG A 45 -3.76 9.40 2.53
CA ARG A 45 -3.22 8.79 1.30
C ARG A 45 -1.71 8.49 1.40
N ASN A 46 -0.92 9.39 1.97
CA ASN A 46 0.54 9.20 2.04
C ASN A 46 0.92 8.10 3.03
N GLN A 47 0.19 7.97 4.14
CA GLN A 47 0.38 6.86 5.09
C GLN A 47 0.05 5.51 4.43
N ILE A 48 -1.04 5.43 3.67
CA ILE A 48 -1.41 4.21 2.91
C ILE A 48 -0.28 3.81 1.95
N LEU A 49 0.21 4.76 1.14
CA LEU A 49 1.28 4.51 0.18
C LEU A 49 2.59 4.09 0.85
N ALA A 50 2.94 4.73 1.97
CA ALA A 50 4.14 4.42 2.73
C ALA A 50 4.07 3.02 3.36
N MET A 51 2.90 2.63 3.90
CA MET A 51 2.68 1.30 4.48
C MET A 51 2.75 0.20 3.43
N ILE A 52 2.09 0.39 2.28
CA ILE A 52 2.18 -0.55 1.16
C ILE A 52 3.63 -0.67 0.66
N ALA A 53 4.34 0.46 0.53
CA ALA A 53 5.73 0.45 0.09
C ALA A 53 6.64 -0.27 1.12
N LYS A 54 6.39 -0.08 2.41
CA LYS A 54 7.09 -0.78 3.48
C LYS A 54 6.87 -2.29 3.39
N TYR A 55 5.62 -2.74 3.22
CA TYR A 55 5.30 -4.16 3.10
C TYR A 55 5.99 -4.78 1.90
N LEU A 56 5.88 -4.15 0.72
CA LEU A 56 6.55 -4.64 -0.49
C LEU A 56 8.08 -4.70 -0.31
N ASN A 57 8.72 -3.68 0.27
CA ASN A 57 10.17 -3.72 0.53
C ASN A 57 10.60 -4.79 1.53
N SER A 58 9.74 -5.12 2.49
CA SER A 58 10.07 -6.06 3.57
C SER A 58 9.85 -7.52 3.16
N ASN A 59 9.15 -7.78 2.05
CA ASN A 59 8.82 -9.13 1.57
C ASN A 59 9.24 -9.31 0.09
N PRO A 60 10.54 -9.20 -0.26
CA PRO A 60 11.02 -9.35 -1.64
C PRO A 60 10.81 -10.75 -2.23
N GLU A 61 10.73 -11.80 -1.39
CA GLU A 61 10.43 -13.18 -1.77
C GLU A 61 9.09 -13.31 -2.49
N ASP A 62 8.12 -12.45 -2.14
CA ASP A 62 6.77 -12.50 -2.66
C ASP A 62 6.57 -11.66 -3.94
N TRP A 63 7.61 -10.96 -4.43
CA TRP A 63 7.50 -10.09 -5.61
C TRP A 63 7.13 -10.81 -6.92
N HIS A 64 7.18 -12.14 -6.93
CA HIS A 64 6.70 -12.97 -8.02
C HIS A 64 5.17 -13.09 -8.07
N LEU A 65 4.48 -12.70 -7.00
CA LEU A 65 3.02 -12.70 -6.91
C LEU A 65 2.40 -11.47 -7.57
N PRO A 66 1.09 -11.51 -7.92
CA PRO A 66 0.40 -10.35 -8.47
C PRO A 66 0.45 -9.14 -7.53
N ALA A 67 0.74 -7.95 -8.07
CA ALA A 67 0.83 -6.72 -7.28
C ALA A 67 -0.44 -6.44 -6.45
N ARG A 68 -1.63 -6.70 -7.01
CA ARG A 68 -2.90 -6.59 -6.28
C ARG A 68 -2.91 -7.44 -5.01
N THR A 69 -2.46 -8.70 -5.11
CA THR A 69 -2.42 -9.63 -3.98
C THR A 69 -1.52 -9.09 -2.87
N LEU A 70 -0.31 -8.65 -3.19
CA LEU A 70 0.63 -8.10 -2.20
C LEU A 70 0.09 -6.85 -1.51
N ILE A 71 -0.53 -5.95 -2.28
CA ILE A 71 -1.13 -4.74 -1.73
C ILE A 71 -2.31 -5.09 -0.82
N GLN A 72 -3.18 -6.02 -1.21
CA GLN A 72 -4.28 -6.47 -0.37
C GLN A 72 -3.78 -7.13 0.93
N SER A 73 -2.76 -7.99 0.87
CA SER A 73 -2.14 -8.58 2.06
C SER A 73 -1.63 -7.51 3.01
N SER A 74 -0.91 -6.52 2.50
CA SER A 74 -0.44 -5.35 3.28
C SER A 74 -1.59 -4.62 3.97
N LEU A 75 -2.69 -4.40 3.26
CA LEU A 75 -3.85 -3.68 3.77
C LEU A 75 -4.61 -4.48 4.84
N PHE A 76 -4.80 -5.78 4.65
CA PHE A 76 -5.45 -6.64 5.65
C PHE A 76 -4.59 -6.84 6.90
N GLU A 77 -3.27 -6.92 6.77
CA GLU A 77 -2.36 -6.94 7.93
C GLU A 77 -2.43 -5.63 8.72
N SER A 78 -2.60 -4.50 8.02
CA SER A 78 -2.57 -3.17 8.62
C SER A 78 -3.89 -2.70 9.21
N PHE A 79 -5.00 -3.10 8.58
CA PHE A 79 -6.35 -2.57 8.84
C PHE A 79 -7.38 -3.69 9.04
N SER A 80 -6.96 -4.83 9.57
CA SER A 80 -7.86 -5.94 9.91
C SER A 80 -9.02 -5.45 10.78
N CYS A 81 -10.24 -5.86 10.44
CA CYS A 81 -11.37 -5.67 11.34
C CYS A 81 -11.27 -6.60 12.55
N PRO A 82 -11.73 -6.17 13.74
CA PRO A 82 -11.86 -7.05 14.89
C PRO A 82 -12.71 -8.28 14.51
N SER A 83 -12.34 -9.47 14.98
CA SER A 83 -13.25 -10.60 14.91
C SER A 83 -14.50 -10.27 15.72
N GLU A 84 -15.69 -10.58 15.18
CA GLU A 84 -16.87 -10.68 16.03
C GLU A 84 -16.64 -11.87 16.96
N ASP A 85 -16.11 -11.61 18.14
CA ASP A 85 -16.18 -12.56 19.24
C ASP A 85 -17.69 -12.71 19.54
N LYS A 86 -18.26 -13.81 19.05
CA LYS A 86 -19.58 -14.28 19.47
C LYS A 86 -19.42 -14.83 20.88
N ASP A 87 -19.60 -13.97 21.87
CA ASP A 87 -20.00 -14.37 23.22
C ASP A 87 -21.42 -15.00 23.20
#